data_AF-A0A9D5IJ94-F1
#
_entry.id   AF-A0A9D5IJ94-F1
#
_cell.length_a   1.000
_cell.length_b   1.000
_cell.length_c   1.000
_cell.angle_alpha   90.00
_cell.angle_beta   90.00
_cell.angle_gamma   90.00
#
_symmetry.space_group_name_H-M   'P 1'
#
loop_
_entity.id
_entity.type
_entity.pdbx_description
1 polymer ?
#
loop_
_entity_poly.entity_id
_entity_poly.type
_entity_poly.pdbx_seq_one_letter_code
_entity_poly.pdbx_strand_id
1 'polypeptide(L)'
;MTMQADNYAAQRTRNGWKMARVPEGGSYRIHLLDERGETLRSLDLKSCLPDFERFAHWTTAGMSWSQQMLGYFTAKQRHFVVRSWWGERLVVAIDQLRQIDPSELADELHKTECDIVLQGLHQLVADTEHGEQPEYVRPPTETVCCTVGTLTHFPGLLGLRDAIPLLQVLEGRLGRAGECWSSFKYYMYPWRHLAQISLRRLGEKPQGYPVLRFTESEKRVPLRSPQPEPIDGQTRHANLCRIRKGTPLAEVYQLVGAPDELGRSVKHDFWRYDVDVEQPYTLLLSLGDDDTITRIVRYLPPFWAGPEVFPSRTHSLLDSDGTTVGAFISELEDGTFVGTRIEVNVLQDLIASGRDPVVPLAREVLDGKHDALVPLADALQEADDPRAELVRGWLKT
;
A
#
# COMPACT_ATOMS: atom_id res chain seq x y z
N MET A 1 11.77 21.01 -14.17
CA MET A 1 13.08 20.38 -13.99
C MET A 1 12.83 19.15 -13.12
N THR A 2 12.80 17.95 -13.68
CA THR A 2 12.58 16.71 -12.92
C THR A 2 13.85 16.47 -12.11
N MET A 3 13.77 16.54 -10.77
CA MET A 3 14.88 16.12 -9.92
C MET A 3 15.11 14.62 -10.18
N GLN A 4 16.27 14.28 -10.72
CA GLN A 4 16.69 12.88 -10.76
C GLN A 4 16.92 12.40 -9.33
N ALA A 5 16.48 11.17 -9.05
CA ALA A 5 16.67 10.55 -7.76
C ALA A 5 18.15 10.27 -7.51
N ASP A 6 18.62 10.64 -6.33
CA ASP A 6 19.98 10.37 -5.87
C ASP A 6 20.15 8.86 -5.57
N ASN A 7 21.38 8.37 -5.72
CA ASN A 7 21.77 7.10 -5.11
C ASN A 7 22.10 7.31 -3.63
N TYR A 8 21.76 6.33 -2.80
CA TYR A 8 22.14 6.33 -1.40
C TYR A 8 23.59 5.89 -1.25
N ALA A 9 24.27 6.45 -0.24
CA ALA A 9 25.65 6.13 0.03
C ALA A 9 25.96 6.11 1.52
N ALA A 10 26.98 5.35 1.87
CA ALA A 10 27.70 5.48 3.13
C ALA A 10 29.06 6.12 2.83
N GLN A 11 29.37 7.24 3.47
CA GLN A 11 30.62 7.97 3.30
C GLN A 11 31.49 7.85 4.54
N ARG A 12 32.76 7.48 4.35
CA ARG A 12 33.75 7.46 5.42
C ARG A 12 33.99 8.88 5.96
N THR A 13 34.16 8.99 7.26
CA THR A 13 34.58 10.21 7.96
C THR A 13 35.75 9.88 8.87
N ARG A 14 36.39 10.91 9.42
CA ARG A 14 37.47 10.75 10.40
C ARG A 14 37.07 9.92 11.63
N ASN A 15 35.78 9.96 11.99
CA ASN A 15 35.25 9.34 13.21
C ASN A 15 34.36 8.12 12.93
N GLY A 16 34.30 7.64 11.68
CA GLY A 16 33.46 6.50 11.31
C GLY A 16 32.89 6.63 9.91
N TRP A 17 31.58 6.44 9.79
CA TRP A 17 30.80 6.50 8.57
C TRP A 17 29.54 7.32 8.79
N LYS A 18 29.08 7.98 7.72
CA LYS A 18 27.82 8.71 7.71
C LYS A 18 27.00 8.38 6.47
N MET A 19 25.71 8.66 6.55
CA MET A 19 24.82 8.68 5.40
C MET A 19 25.22 9.79 4.43
N ALA A 20 25.17 9.48 3.14
CA ALA A 20 25.44 10.40 2.05
C ALA A 20 24.50 10.10 0.87
N ARG A 21 24.51 11.00 -0.11
CA ARG A 21 23.80 10.86 -1.39
C ARG A 21 24.75 11.14 -2.54
N VAL A 22 24.61 10.40 -3.62
CA VAL A 22 25.31 10.65 -4.88
C VAL A 22 24.28 11.18 -5.88
N PRO A 23 24.40 12.45 -6.30
CA PRO A 23 23.48 13.07 -7.24
C PRO A 23 23.38 12.31 -8.57
N GLU A 24 22.23 12.42 -9.24
CA GLU A 24 22.01 11.93 -10.62
C GLU A 24 22.24 10.42 -10.80
N GLY A 25 22.20 9.67 -9.70
CA GLY A 25 22.50 8.25 -9.66
C GLY A 25 21.36 7.35 -10.14
N GLY A 26 20.14 7.87 -10.32
CA GLY A 26 18.98 7.12 -10.78
C GLY A 26 18.36 6.16 -9.76
N SER A 27 18.85 6.19 -8.51
CA SER A 27 18.43 5.33 -7.39
C SER A 27 18.50 3.82 -7.69
N TYR A 28 19.51 3.31 -8.38
CA TYR A 28 19.62 1.85 -8.64
C TYR A 28 20.86 1.22 -8.00
N ARG A 29 21.67 2.03 -7.31
CA ARG A 29 22.89 1.58 -6.63
C ARG A 29 22.99 2.13 -5.21
N ILE A 30 23.78 1.41 -4.42
CA ILE A 30 24.29 1.86 -3.13
C ILE A 30 25.80 2.04 -3.24
N HIS A 31 26.30 3.21 -2.83
CA HIS A 31 27.73 3.53 -2.89
C HIS A 31 28.38 3.50 -1.50
N LEU A 32 29.62 3.02 -1.44
CA LEU A 32 30.53 3.26 -0.33
C LEU A 32 31.55 4.29 -0.81
N LEU A 33 31.65 5.40 -0.09
CA LEU A 33 32.51 6.53 -0.45
C LEU A 33 33.63 6.70 0.58
N ASP A 34 34.79 7.16 0.13
CA ASP A 34 35.88 7.55 1.01
C ASP A 34 35.64 8.93 1.66
N GLU A 35 36.63 9.42 2.43
CA GLU A 35 36.52 10.73 3.09
C GLU A 35 36.43 11.91 2.11
N ARG A 36 36.87 11.75 0.86
CA ARG A 36 36.82 12.76 -0.20
C ARG A 36 35.55 12.67 -1.04
N GLY A 37 34.73 11.63 -0.84
CA GLY A 37 33.56 11.36 -1.65
C GLY A 37 33.85 10.52 -2.90
N GLU A 38 35.06 9.98 -3.04
CA GLU A 38 35.42 9.06 -4.11
C GLU A 38 34.81 7.69 -3.86
N THR A 39 34.33 7.03 -4.91
CA THR A 39 33.66 5.73 -4.78
C THR A 39 34.66 4.61 -4.49
N LEU A 40 34.57 4.02 -3.30
CA LEU A 40 35.29 2.81 -2.91
C LEU A 40 34.62 1.55 -3.48
N ARG A 41 33.29 1.52 -3.46
CA ARG A 41 32.49 0.39 -3.95
C ARG A 41 31.12 0.89 -4.41
N SER A 42 30.59 0.25 -5.45
CA SER A 42 29.19 0.38 -5.84
C SER A 42 28.53 -0.99 -5.82
N LEU A 43 27.33 -1.07 -5.26
CA LEU A 43 26.52 -2.27 -5.18
C LEU A 43 25.26 -2.05 -6.00
N ASP A 44 25.04 -2.94 -6.96
CA ASP A 44 23.87 -2.91 -7.83
C ASP A 44 22.69 -3.55 -7.11
N LEU A 45 21.62 -2.78 -6.89
CA LEU A 45 20.50 -3.24 -6.06
C LEU A 45 19.78 -4.45 -6.69
N LYS A 46 19.68 -4.49 -8.01
CA LYS A 46 19.12 -5.63 -8.74
C LYS A 46 19.88 -6.94 -8.45
N SER A 47 21.19 -6.85 -8.31
CA SER A 47 22.05 -8.01 -8.02
C SER A 47 22.08 -8.35 -6.52
N CYS A 48 21.78 -7.38 -5.65
CA CYS A 48 21.96 -7.49 -4.20
C CYS A 48 20.67 -7.77 -3.42
N LEU A 49 19.50 -7.38 -3.92
CA LEU A 49 18.21 -7.54 -3.26
C LEU A 49 17.35 -8.57 -4.01
N PRO A 50 16.83 -9.59 -3.31
CA PRO A 50 15.84 -10.51 -3.87
C PRO A 50 14.60 -9.76 -4.40
N ASP A 51 14.07 -10.27 -5.51
CA ASP A 51 12.87 -9.74 -6.18
C ASP A 51 12.91 -8.24 -6.50
N PHE A 52 14.09 -7.63 -6.62
CA PHE A 52 14.21 -6.19 -6.85
C PHE A 52 13.37 -5.71 -8.05
N GLU A 53 13.42 -6.41 -9.18
CA GLU A 53 12.66 -6.02 -10.39
C GLU A 53 11.15 -6.10 -10.21
N ARG A 54 10.68 -6.90 -9.26
CA ARG A 54 9.27 -7.00 -8.91
C ARG A 54 8.81 -5.74 -8.18
N PHE A 55 9.62 -5.24 -7.25
CA PHE A 55 9.23 -4.17 -6.34
C PHE A 55 9.75 -2.79 -6.73
N ALA A 56 10.74 -2.73 -7.62
CA ALA A 56 11.35 -1.51 -8.11
C ALA A 56 11.04 -1.33 -9.59
N HIS A 57 10.60 -0.13 -9.97
CA HIS A 57 10.29 0.19 -11.37
C HIS A 57 10.79 1.58 -11.76
N TRP A 58 11.05 1.75 -13.05
CA TRP A 58 11.50 3.02 -13.59
C TRP A 58 10.37 4.05 -13.63
N THR A 59 10.64 5.23 -13.07
CA THR A 59 9.81 6.42 -13.23
C THR A 59 10.57 7.50 -13.99
N THR A 60 9.89 8.59 -14.34
CA THR A 60 10.53 9.77 -14.94
C THR A 60 11.53 10.46 -13.99
N ALA A 61 11.49 10.16 -12.70
CA ALA A 61 12.41 10.68 -11.69
C ALA A 61 13.53 9.69 -11.31
N GLY A 62 13.53 8.46 -11.85
CA GLY A 62 14.48 7.40 -11.48
C GLY A 62 13.78 6.14 -10.98
N MET A 63 14.55 5.21 -10.42
CA MET A 63 14.00 3.95 -9.91
C MET A 63 13.19 4.18 -8.62
N SER A 64 11.90 3.82 -8.64
CA SER A 64 11.01 3.88 -7.48
C SER A 64 11.22 2.64 -6.61
N TRP A 65 11.98 2.80 -5.53
CA TRP A 65 12.12 1.80 -4.46
C TRP A 65 12.48 2.44 -3.11
N SER A 66 13.06 3.64 -3.13
CA SER A 66 13.73 4.21 -1.96
C SER A 66 12.85 5.11 -1.08
N GLN A 67 11.59 5.33 -1.46
CA GLN A 67 10.72 6.28 -0.76
C GLN A 67 10.47 5.88 0.71
N GLN A 68 10.33 4.57 0.97
CA GLN A 68 10.14 4.02 2.32
C GLN A 68 11.26 3.05 2.70
N MET A 69 12.51 3.35 2.32
CA MET A 69 13.65 2.53 2.73
C MET A 69 14.16 2.95 4.12
N LEU A 70 14.75 1.99 4.84
CA LEU A 70 15.46 2.26 6.09
C LEU A 70 16.95 2.01 5.88
N GLY A 71 17.74 3.06 5.95
CA GLY A 71 19.19 2.96 5.98
C GLY A 71 19.71 3.16 7.40
N TYR A 72 20.68 2.34 7.85
CA TYR A 72 21.33 2.54 9.15
C TYR A 72 22.71 1.87 9.23
N PHE A 73 23.46 2.22 10.27
CA PHE A 73 24.66 1.49 10.68
C PHE A 73 24.38 0.66 11.94
N THR A 74 24.91 -0.56 11.99
CA THR A 74 24.88 -1.42 13.19
C THR A 74 25.78 -0.87 14.30
N ALA A 75 25.74 -1.50 15.48
CA ALA A 75 26.55 -1.11 16.62
C ALA A 75 28.05 -1.02 16.24
N LYS A 76 28.70 0.08 16.64
CA LYS A 76 30.10 0.40 16.29
C LYS A 76 30.36 0.54 14.77
N GLN A 77 29.31 0.71 13.97
CA GLN A 77 29.39 0.89 12.52
C GLN A 77 30.19 -0.22 11.81
N ARG A 78 29.97 -1.46 12.23
CA ARG A 78 30.59 -2.64 11.58
C ARG A 78 29.95 -2.94 10.23
N HIS A 79 28.64 -2.76 10.17
CA HIS A 79 27.84 -3.03 8.99
C HIS A 79 27.00 -1.82 8.61
N PHE A 80 26.89 -1.59 7.31
CA PHE A 80 25.94 -0.67 6.71
C PHE A 80 24.76 -1.48 6.19
N VAL A 81 23.55 -1.06 6.53
CA VAL A 81 22.32 -1.79 6.23
C VAL A 81 21.35 -0.90 5.49
N VAL A 82 20.77 -1.44 4.43
CA VAL A 82 19.64 -0.84 3.71
C VAL A 82 18.53 -1.87 3.68
N ARG A 83 17.41 -1.56 4.31
CA ARG A 83 16.19 -2.38 4.28
C ARG A 83 15.19 -1.75 3.32
N SER A 84 14.74 -2.54 2.36
CA SER A 84 13.75 -2.13 1.37
C SER A 84 12.34 -2.07 1.99
N TRP A 85 11.43 -1.37 1.32
CA TRP A 85 10.04 -1.27 1.76
C TRP A 85 9.29 -2.61 1.69
N TRP A 86 9.76 -3.58 0.91
CA TRP A 86 9.18 -4.93 0.85
C TRP A 86 9.80 -5.93 1.83
N GLY A 87 10.82 -5.53 2.60
CA GLY A 87 11.36 -6.32 3.71
C GLY A 87 12.75 -6.89 3.50
N GLU A 88 13.24 -6.90 2.27
CA GLU A 88 14.59 -7.39 1.93
C GLU A 88 15.69 -6.47 2.46
N ARG A 89 16.84 -7.06 2.77
CA ARG A 89 17.99 -6.34 3.34
C ARG A 89 19.23 -6.48 2.47
N LEU A 90 19.87 -5.35 2.21
CA LEU A 90 21.27 -5.31 1.80
C LEU A 90 22.11 -5.03 3.05
N VAL A 91 23.05 -5.91 3.36
CA VAL A 91 23.99 -5.75 4.48
C VAL A 91 25.41 -5.76 3.94
N VAL A 92 26.19 -4.77 4.34
CA VAL A 92 27.56 -4.57 3.87
C VAL A 92 28.51 -4.55 5.06
N ALA A 93 29.46 -5.48 5.09
CA ALA A 93 30.60 -5.43 5.99
C ALA A 93 31.54 -4.32 5.53
N ILE A 94 31.63 -3.25 6.31
CA ILE A 94 32.24 -1.98 5.88
C ILE A 94 33.77 -2.09 5.84
N ASP A 95 34.37 -2.86 6.74
CA ASP A 95 35.81 -3.13 6.79
C ASP A 95 36.31 -3.88 5.54
N GLN A 96 35.44 -4.73 4.99
CA GLN A 96 35.72 -5.59 3.83
C GLN A 96 35.12 -5.03 2.53
N LEU A 97 34.31 -3.99 2.61
CA LEU A 97 33.57 -3.37 1.51
C LEU A 97 32.77 -4.40 0.68
N ARG A 98 32.24 -5.45 1.34
CA ARG A 98 31.52 -6.55 0.70
C ARG A 98 30.14 -6.76 1.29
N GLN A 99 29.22 -7.19 0.44
CA GLN A 99 27.92 -7.69 0.89
C GLN A 99 28.12 -8.98 1.71
N ILE A 100 27.33 -9.12 2.76
CA ILE A 100 27.22 -10.34 3.57
C ILE A 100 25.77 -10.79 3.62
N ASP A 101 25.54 -12.04 3.99
CA ASP A 101 24.20 -12.60 4.13
C ASP A 101 23.51 -11.99 5.37
N PRO A 102 22.34 -11.33 5.22
CA PRO A 102 21.61 -10.75 6.35
C PRO A 102 21.20 -11.77 7.42
N SER A 103 21.07 -13.05 7.07
CA SER A 103 20.69 -14.11 8.01
C SER A 103 21.74 -14.34 9.09
N GLU A 104 23.01 -14.01 8.84
CA GLU A 104 24.11 -14.09 9.81
C GLU A 104 23.91 -13.11 10.99
N LEU A 105 23.09 -12.07 10.81
CA LEU A 105 22.86 -11.01 11.79
C LEU A 105 21.36 -10.81 12.11
N ALA A 106 20.50 -11.78 11.78
CA ALA A 106 19.05 -11.59 11.77
C ALA A 106 18.48 -10.97 13.06
N ASP A 107 18.89 -11.48 14.23
CA ASP A 107 18.43 -10.98 15.53
C ASP A 107 18.93 -9.55 15.83
N GLU A 108 20.20 -9.26 15.53
CA GLU A 108 20.78 -7.92 15.72
C GLU A 108 20.09 -6.90 14.84
N LEU A 109 19.90 -7.23 13.54
CA LEU A 109 19.26 -6.36 12.57
C LEU A 109 17.80 -6.11 12.95
N HIS A 110 17.05 -7.16 13.27
CA HIS A 110 15.66 -7.03 13.67
C HIS A 110 15.50 -6.16 14.92
N LYS A 111 16.30 -6.40 15.96
CA LYS A 111 16.27 -5.58 17.18
C LYS A 111 16.60 -4.12 16.89
N THR A 112 17.66 -3.86 16.13
CA THR A 112 18.08 -2.49 15.78
C THR A 112 17.00 -1.77 14.98
N GLU A 113 16.34 -2.45 14.04
CA GLU A 113 15.25 -1.91 13.23
C GLU A 113 14.03 -1.59 14.10
N CYS A 114 13.64 -2.48 15.01
CA CYS A 114 12.57 -2.23 15.97
C CYS A 114 12.86 -1.01 16.85
N ASP A 115 14.07 -0.90 17.40
CA ASP A 115 14.48 0.22 18.25
C ASP A 115 14.42 1.55 17.48
N ILE A 116 14.96 1.59 16.25
CA ILE A 116 14.92 2.79 15.39
C ILE A 116 13.47 3.19 15.08
N VAL A 117 12.63 2.23 14.69
CA VAL A 117 11.24 2.50 14.29
C VAL A 117 10.40 2.95 15.48
N LEU A 118 10.50 2.31 16.64
CA LEU A 118 9.78 2.72 17.85
C LEU A 118 10.22 4.12 18.31
N GLN A 119 11.52 4.37 18.40
CA GLN A 119 12.03 5.68 18.78
C GLN A 119 11.57 6.76 17.80
N GLY A 120 11.61 6.46 16.50
CA GLY A 120 11.13 7.35 15.45
C GLY A 120 9.65 7.68 15.60
N LEU A 121 8.81 6.67 15.81
CA LEU A 121 7.37 6.82 16.02
C LEU A 121 7.04 7.62 17.27
N HIS A 122 7.68 7.36 18.40
CA HIS A 122 7.45 8.12 19.63
C HIS A 122 7.70 9.61 19.43
N GLN A 123 8.83 9.95 18.81
CA GLN A 123 9.15 11.33 18.52
C GLN A 123 8.19 11.92 17.47
N LEU A 124 7.81 11.17 16.44
CA LEU A 124 6.82 11.63 15.45
C LEU A 124 5.46 11.93 16.09
N VAL A 125 5.00 11.08 17.01
CA VAL A 125 3.78 11.34 17.80
C VAL A 125 3.94 12.62 18.60
N ALA A 126 5.05 12.76 19.34
CA ALA A 126 5.32 13.97 20.12
C ALA A 126 5.32 15.23 19.23
N ASP A 127 5.98 15.22 18.08
CA ASP A 127 6.02 16.35 17.14
C ASP A 127 4.59 16.73 16.70
N THR A 128 3.77 15.74 16.31
CA THR A 128 2.36 15.98 15.91
C THR A 128 1.47 16.43 17.07
N GLU A 129 1.80 16.08 18.31
CA GLU A 129 1.10 16.54 19.52
C GLU A 129 1.37 18.00 19.84
N HIS A 130 2.55 18.49 19.49
CA HIS A 130 2.91 19.91 19.61
C HIS A 130 2.45 20.74 18.40
N GLY A 131 1.75 20.13 17.43
CA GLY A 131 1.25 20.81 16.23
C GLY A 131 2.29 20.98 15.13
N GLU A 132 3.46 20.34 15.25
CA GLU A 132 4.48 20.34 14.22
C GLU A 132 4.04 19.47 13.04
N GLN A 133 4.27 19.96 11.82
CA GLN A 133 4.02 19.17 10.62
C GLN A 133 5.26 18.34 10.32
N PRO A 134 5.14 17.00 10.19
CA PRO A 134 6.28 16.16 9.86
C PRO A 134 6.85 16.55 8.50
N GLU A 135 8.16 16.82 8.45
CA GLU A 135 8.86 16.99 7.18
C GLU A 135 8.93 15.65 6.44
N TYR A 136 8.82 15.67 5.11
CA TYR A 136 8.82 14.46 4.28
C TYR A 136 10.05 13.59 4.51
N VAL A 137 11.21 14.25 4.65
CA VAL A 137 12.44 13.64 5.13
C VAL A 137 12.63 14.15 6.54
N ARG A 138 12.53 13.27 7.55
CA ARG A 138 13.13 13.60 8.83
C ARG A 138 14.62 13.82 8.55
N PRO A 139 15.24 14.93 8.99
CA PRO A 139 16.66 15.15 8.73
C PRO A 139 17.42 13.88 9.10
N PRO A 140 18.06 13.20 8.12
CA PRO A 140 18.77 11.98 8.42
C PRO A 140 19.75 12.33 9.54
N THR A 141 19.75 11.51 10.60
CA THR A 141 20.91 11.57 11.47
C THR A 141 22.11 11.17 10.62
N GLU A 142 23.33 11.53 11.05
CA GLU A 142 24.51 11.07 10.32
C GLU A 142 24.53 9.54 10.15
N THR A 143 23.82 8.78 10.98
CA THR A 143 23.88 7.31 11.02
C THR A 143 22.59 6.59 10.65
N VAL A 144 21.46 7.28 10.50
CA VAL A 144 20.15 6.68 10.18
C VAL A 144 19.42 7.55 9.16
N CYS A 145 18.91 6.91 8.12
CA CYS A 145 18.09 7.53 7.10
C CYS A 145 16.74 6.80 7.07
N CYS A 146 15.68 7.52 7.45
CA CYS A 146 14.29 7.05 7.40
C CYS A 146 13.38 8.23 7.09
N THR A 147 12.26 7.96 6.42
CA THR A 147 11.20 8.93 6.16
C THR A 147 10.04 8.75 7.14
N VAL A 148 9.09 9.69 7.16
CA VAL A 148 7.83 9.50 7.91
C VAL A 148 7.11 8.23 7.44
N GLY A 149 7.07 7.98 6.14
CA GLY A 149 6.46 6.75 5.61
C GLY A 149 7.23 5.48 5.97
N THR A 150 8.56 5.54 6.14
CA THR A 150 9.34 4.42 6.70
C THR A 150 8.85 4.09 8.10
N LEU A 151 8.71 5.11 8.97
CA LEU A 151 8.27 4.95 10.35
C LEU A 151 6.83 4.44 10.47
N THR A 152 5.95 4.79 9.53
CA THR A 152 4.56 4.33 9.55
C THR A 152 4.34 3.00 8.86
N HIS A 153 5.18 2.60 7.90
CA HIS A 153 5.07 1.33 7.16
C HIS A 153 5.79 0.15 7.83
N PHE A 154 6.97 0.40 8.41
CA PHE A 154 7.82 -0.66 8.96
C PHE A 154 7.23 -1.39 10.17
N PRO A 155 6.40 -0.78 11.03
CA PRO A 155 5.79 -1.52 12.14
C PRO A 155 5.02 -2.76 11.70
N GLY A 156 4.20 -2.64 10.64
CA GLY A 156 3.46 -3.77 10.09
C GLY A 156 4.37 -4.80 9.43
N LEU A 157 5.45 -4.35 8.79
CA LEU A 157 6.47 -5.22 8.18
C LEU A 157 7.32 -5.98 9.22
N LEU A 158 7.52 -5.40 10.40
CA LEU A 158 8.32 -5.95 11.50
C LEU A 158 7.49 -6.73 12.52
N GLY A 159 6.15 -6.73 12.42
CA GLY A 159 5.29 -7.36 13.44
C GLY A 159 5.32 -6.64 14.80
N LEU A 160 5.60 -5.34 14.80
CA LEU A 160 5.85 -4.55 16.00
C LEU A 160 4.56 -4.11 16.70
N ARG A 161 4.01 -4.97 17.57
CA ARG A 161 2.74 -4.71 18.27
C ARG A 161 2.79 -3.49 19.20
N ASP A 162 3.93 -3.19 19.80
CA ASP A 162 4.07 -2.02 20.67
C ASP A 162 3.87 -0.68 19.93
N ALA A 163 3.95 -0.68 18.60
CA ALA A 163 3.68 0.50 17.78
C ALA A 163 2.18 0.78 17.56
N ILE A 164 1.27 -0.16 17.86
CA ILE A 164 -0.18 0.01 17.65
C ILE A 164 -0.73 1.33 18.22
N PRO A 165 -0.52 1.66 19.51
CA PRO A 165 -1.06 2.91 20.06
C PRO A 165 -0.50 4.15 19.37
N LEU A 166 0.78 4.12 18.95
CA LEU A 166 1.41 5.24 18.24
C LEU A 166 0.81 5.40 16.85
N LEU A 167 0.61 4.31 16.12
CA LEU A 167 0.00 4.32 14.80
C LEU A 167 -1.45 4.81 14.83
N GLN A 168 -2.24 4.43 15.84
CA GLN A 168 -3.62 4.92 16.02
C GLN A 168 -3.66 6.45 16.21
N VAL A 169 -2.73 7.01 17.00
CA VAL A 169 -2.59 8.47 17.16
C VAL A 169 -2.23 9.12 15.82
N LEU A 170 -1.27 8.54 15.11
CA LEU A 170 -0.80 9.06 13.83
C LEU A 170 -1.84 8.96 12.71
N GLU A 171 -2.70 7.94 12.71
CA GLU A 171 -3.80 7.82 11.76
C GLU A 171 -4.66 9.09 11.75
N GLY A 172 -5.05 9.59 12.92
CA GLY A 172 -5.85 10.80 13.04
C GLY A 172 -5.10 12.11 12.79
N ARG A 173 -3.77 12.11 12.92
CA ARG A 173 -2.96 13.35 12.96
C ARG A 173 -2.05 13.59 11.76
N LEU A 174 -1.65 12.54 11.05
CA LEU A 174 -0.72 12.69 9.94
C LEU A 174 -1.33 13.55 8.83
N GLY A 175 -0.55 14.59 8.48
CA GLY A 175 -0.97 15.67 7.61
C GLY A 175 -0.97 15.33 6.13
N ARG A 176 -1.38 16.33 5.34
CA ARG A 176 -1.49 16.27 3.87
C ARG A 176 -0.11 16.30 3.21
N ALA A 177 0.11 15.50 2.17
CA ALA A 177 1.35 15.56 1.37
C ALA A 177 1.32 16.64 0.27
N GLY A 178 0.15 17.20 -0.05
CA GLY A 178 0.00 18.24 -1.06
C GLY A 178 -1.23 18.02 -1.94
N GLU A 179 -1.46 18.96 -2.85
CA GLU A 179 -2.53 18.90 -3.85
C GLU A 179 -2.08 18.02 -5.03
N CYS A 180 -2.90 17.05 -5.38
CA CYS A 180 -2.70 16.09 -6.45
C CYS A 180 -3.72 16.30 -7.55
N TRP A 181 -3.32 15.93 -8.77
CA TRP A 181 -4.12 16.04 -9.96
C TRP A 181 -4.11 14.71 -10.71
N SER A 182 -5.30 14.17 -10.94
CA SER A 182 -5.54 13.03 -11.83
C SER A 182 -6.72 13.39 -12.74
N SER A 183 -7.68 12.48 -12.91
CA SER A 183 -9.03 12.82 -13.36
C SER A 183 -9.80 13.68 -12.34
N PHE A 184 -9.27 13.83 -11.13
CA PHE A 184 -9.82 14.65 -10.06
C PHE A 184 -8.75 15.55 -9.44
N LYS A 185 -9.20 16.62 -8.79
CA LYS A 185 -8.37 17.48 -7.95
C LYS A 185 -8.58 17.16 -6.47
N TYR A 186 -7.53 16.69 -5.78
CA TYR A 186 -7.62 16.16 -4.41
C TYR A 186 -6.35 16.38 -3.58
N TYR A 187 -6.44 16.17 -2.26
CA TYR A 187 -5.31 16.05 -1.34
C TYR A 187 -5.13 14.60 -0.93
N MET A 188 -3.89 14.14 -0.83
CA MET A 188 -3.55 12.81 -0.33
C MET A 188 -2.89 12.87 1.05
N TYR A 189 -3.15 11.86 1.86
CA TYR A 189 -2.55 11.63 3.17
C TYR A 189 -1.78 10.30 3.15
N PRO A 190 -0.66 10.21 2.40
CA PRO A 190 0.03 8.94 2.15
C PRO A 190 0.56 8.29 3.43
N TRP A 191 1.03 9.07 4.39
CA TRP A 191 1.55 8.52 5.65
C TRP A 191 0.44 7.98 6.55
N ARG A 192 -0.77 8.56 6.49
CA ARG A 192 -1.97 8.00 7.12
C ARG A 192 -2.29 6.65 6.48
N HIS A 193 -2.28 6.57 5.16
CA HIS A 193 -2.53 5.33 4.43
C HIS A 193 -1.54 4.22 4.84
N LEU A 194 -0.25 4.53 4.92
CA LEU A 194 0.76 3.60 5.41
C LEU A 194 0.55 3.19 6.87
N ALA A 195 0.12 4.11 7.75
CA ALA A 195 -0.22 3.78 9.13
C ALA A 195 -1.41 2.80 9.19
N GLN A 196 -2.44 3.00 8.37
CA GLN A 196 -3.60 2.09 8.27
C GLN A 196 -3.20 0.72 7.74
N ILE A 197 -2.34 0.65 6.72
CA ILE A 197 -1.78 -0.61 6.21
C ILE A 197 -1.00 -1.34 7.32
N SER A 198 -0.18 -0.62 8.09
CA SER A 198 0.56 -1.22 9.21
C SER A 198 -0.34 -1.73 10.31
N LEU A 199 -1.37 -0.98 10.70
CA LEU A 199 -2.38 -1.44 11.68
C LEU A 199 -3.01 -2.76 11.21
N ARG A 200 -3.44 -2.82 9.94
CA ARG A 200 -4.02 -4.04 9.35
C ARG A 200 -3.07 -5.24 9.41
N ARG A 201 -1.79 -5.04 9.08
CA ARG A 201 -0.77 -6.11 9.15
C ARG A 201 -0.48 -6.57 10.58
N LEU A 202 -0.69 -5.71 11.56
CA LEU A 202 -0.58 -6.05 12.98
C LEU A 202 -1.85 -6.72 13.54
N GLY A 203 -2.90 -6.88 12.72
CA GLY A 203 -4.17 -7.48 13.11
C GLY A 203 -5.18 -6.49 13.69
N GLU A 204 -4.91 -5.19 13.61
CA GLU A 204 -5.78 -4.12 14.10
C GLU A 204 -6.63 -3.51 12.97
N LYS A 205 -7.81 -3.00 13.33
CA LYS A 205 -8.68 -2.28 12.40
C LYS A 205 -8.43 -0.77 12.51
N PRO A 206 -8.10 -0.09 11.41
CA PRO A 206 -8.03 1.37 11.39
C PRO A 206 -9.34 2.03 11.81
N GLN A 207 -9.27 3.26 12.31
CA GLN A 207 -10.45 4.04 12.70
C GLN A 207 -11.24 4.55 11.48
N GLY A 208 -10.65 4.48 10.28
CA GLY A 208 -11.32 4.80 9.04
C GLY A 208 -11.22 6.27 8.65
N TYR A 209 -10.20 6.98 9.14
CA TYR A 209 -9.90 8.33 8.69
C TYR A 209 -9.64 8.33 7.17
N PRO A 210 -10.15 9.33 6.42
CA PRO A 210 -9.97 9.37 4.98
C PRO A 210 -8.50 9.59 4.61
N VAL A 211 -7.95 8.78 3.71
CA VAL A 211 -6.58 8.97 3.17
C VAL A 211 -6.55 9.90 1.96
N LEU A 212 -7.73 10.32 1.49
CA LEU A 212 -7.91 11.25 0.39
C LEU A 212 -9.00 12.27 0.70
N ARG A 213 -8.82 13.49 0.19
CA ARG A 213 -9.84 14.55 0.22
C ARG A 213 -9.97 15.26 -1.12
N PHE A 214 -11.12 15.18 -1.77
CA PHE A 214 -11.39 16.03 -2.93
C PHE A 214 -11.36 17.52 -2.56
N THR A 215 -10.95 18.36 -3.51
CA THR A 215 -10.97 19.81 -3.33
C THR A 215 -12.36 20.38 -3.61
N GLU A 216 -12.69 21.53 -3.01
CA GLU A 216 -14.00 22.21 -3.19
C GLU A 216 -14.26 22.65 -4.64
N SER A 217 -13.21 22.73 -5.46
CA SER A 217 -13.31 23.01 -6.89
C SER A 217 -13.67 21.80 -7.75
N GLU A 218 -13.73 20.59 -7.18
CA GLU A 218 -14.07 19.39 -7.93
C GLU A 218 -15.56 19.35 -8.27
N LYS A 219 -15.89 19.54 -9.55
CA LYS A 219 -17.29 19.62 -10.01
C LYS A 219 -17.94 18.25 -10.10
N ARG A 220 -17.16 17.19 -10.32
CA ARG A 220 -17.63 15.80 -10.51
C ARG A 220 -18.13 15.19 -9.20
N VAL A 221 -17.57 15.64 -8.07
CA VAL A 221 -17.97 15.24 -6.72
C VAL A 221 -18.35 16.52 -5.97
N PRO A 222 -19.59 17.02 -6.12
CA PRO A 222 -19.99 18.27 -5.50
C PRO A 222 -19.94 18.13 -3.98
N LEU A 223 -18.84 18.60 -3.38
CA LEU A 223 -18.64 18.66 -1.94
C LEU A 223 -19.55 19.74 -1.37
N ARG A 224 -20.84 19.42 -1.21
CA ARG A 224 -21.79 20.29 -0.50
C ARG A 224 -21.69 20.17 1.02
N SER A 225 -20.87 19.25 1.52
CA SER A 225 -20.71 18.97 2.95
C SER A 225 -19.24 18.69 3.28
N PRO A 226 -18.81 18.92 4.53
CA PRO A 226 -17.51 18.44 4.99
C PRO A 226 -17.37 16.94 4.69
N GLN A 227 -16.13 16.46 4.51
CA GLN A 227 -15.91 15.02 4.36
C GLN A 227 -16.63 14.28 5.49
N PRO A 228 -17.21 13.10 5.21
CA PRO A 228 -17.74 12.29 6.28
C PRO A 228 -16.66 12.07 7.33
N GLU A 229 -17.09 12.07 8.60
CA GLU A 229 -16.29 11.62 9.74
C GLU A 229 -15.68 10.24 9.45
N PRO A 230 -14.66 9.80 10.20
CA PRO A 230 -14.09 8.47 10.03
C PRO A 230 -15.18 7.41 9.92
N ILE A 231 -15.15 6.61 8.85
CA ILE A 231 -16.12 5.55 8.60
C ILE A 231 -15.42 4.22 8.88
N ASP A 232 -15.84 3.55 9.94
CA ASP A 232 -15.33 2.23 10.30
C ASP A 232 -15.60 1.18 9.20
N GLY A 233 -14.84 0.08 9.23
CA GLY A 233 -14.92 -0.96 8.21
C GLY A 233 -16.30 -1.63 8.08
N GLN A 234 -17.05 -1.80 9.18
CA GLN A 234 -18.37 -2.44 9.15
C GLN A 234 -19.42 -1.52 8.52
N THR A 235 -19.42 -0.25 8.90
CA THR A 235 -20.27 0.78 8.30
C THR A 235 -19.94 0.95 6.81
N ARG A 236 -18.64 1.01 6.47
CA ARG A 236 -18.18 1.11 5.07
C ARG A 236 -18.63 -0.11 4.26
N HIS A 237 -18.50 -1.32 4.78
CA HIS A 237 -18.99 -2.55 4.14
C HIS A 237 -20.50 -2.50 3.88
N ALA A 238 -21.31 -2.17 4.89
CA ALA A 238 -22.76 -2.08 4.74
C ALA A 238 -23.19 -1.06 3.68
N ASN A 239 -22.50 0.09 3.60
CA ASN A 239 -22.76 1.10 2.58
C ASN A 239 -22.31 0.65 1.19
N LEU A 240 -21.15 -0.01 1.06
CA LEU A 240 -20.69 -0.59 -0.20
C LEU A 240 -21.65 -1.67 -0.73
N CYS A 241 -22.28 -2.45 0.14
CA CYS A 241 -23.32 -3.42 -0.24
C CYS A 241 -24.58 -2.78 -0.83
N ARG A 242 -24.74 -1.45 -0.75
CA ARG A 242 -25.86 -0.70 -1.36
C ARG A 242 -25.52 -0.11 -2.72
N ILE A 243 -24.24 0.00 -3.06
CA ILE A 243 -23.79 0.54 -4.36
C ILE A 243 -24.14 -0.46 -5.47
N ARG A 244 -24.59 0.06 -6.61
CA ARG A 244 -25.00 -0.72 -7.79
C ARG A 244 -24.31 -0.16 -9.04
N LYS A 245 -24.33 -0.95 -10.12
CA LYS A 245 -24.03 -0.40 -11.45
C LYS A 245 -24.99 0.76 -11.76
N GLY A 246 -24.46 1.85 -12.29
CA GLY A 246 -25.18 3.09 -12.56
C GLY A 246 -25.28 4.06 -11.39
N THR A 247 -24.82 3.68 -10.18
CA THR A 247 -24.79 4.63 -9.05
C THR A 247 -23.86 5.80 -9.39
N PRO A 248 -24.30 7.06 -9.25
CA PRO A 248 -23.45 8.23 -9.47
C PRO A 248 -22.30 8.34 -8.46
N LEU A 249 -21.13 8.79 -8.89
CA LEU A 249 -19.95 8.97 -8.02
C LEU A 249 -20.22 9.86 -6.81
N ALA A 250 -21.02 10.91 -6.98
CA ALA A 250 -21.42 11.79 -5.89
C ALA A 250 -22.20 11.05 -4.79
N GLU A 251 -23.06 10.10 -5.16
CA GLU A 251 -23.80 9.27 -4.22
C GLU A 251 -22.89 8.26 -3.53
N VAL A 252 -21.97 7.63 -4.27
CA VAL A 252 -20.92 6.76 -3.69
C VAL A 252 -20.16 7.53 -2.62
N TYR A 253 -19.65 8.72 -2.95
CA TYR A 253 -18.90 9.55 -2.02
C TYR A 253 -19.70 9.90 -0.75
N GLN A 254 -20.99 10.22 -0.89
CA GLN A 254 -21.85 10.52 0.26
C GLN A 254 -22.08 9.30 1.16
N LEU A 255 -22.13 8.10 0.59
CA LEU A 255 -22.37 6.86 1.33
C LEU A 255 -21.11 6.29 1.98
N VAL A 256 -19.98 6.27 1.26
CA VAL A 256 -18.77 5.53 1.67
C VAL A 256 -17.57 6.43 1.94
N GLY A 257 -17.69 7.74 1.69
CA GLY A 257 -16.58 8.67 1.78
C GLY A 257 -15.60 8.57 0.62
N ALA A 258 -14.45 9.22 0.80
CA ALA A 258 -13.38 9.20 -0.18
C ALA A 258 -12.81 7.78 -0.33
N PRO A 259 -12.40 7.39 -1.55
CA PRO A 259 -11.67 6.14 -1.75
C PRO A 259 -10.29 6.20 -1.10
N ASP A 260 -9.73 5.02 -0.84
CA ASP A 260 -8.38 4.89 -0.32
C ASP A 260 -7.33 5.13 -1.42
N GLU A 261 -7.72 4.94 -2.68
CA GLU A 261 -6.91 5.28 -3.85
C GLU A 261 -7.79 5.70 -5.04
N LEU A 262 -7.30 6.69 -5.79
CA LEU A 262 -7.75 7.00 -7.15
C LEU A 262 -6.72 6.47 -8.12
N GLY A 263 -7.11 5.55 -8.99
CA GLY A 263 -6.20 5.01 -9.99
C GLY A 263 -6.78 5.04 -11.39
N ARG A 264 -5.90 4.75 -12.35
CA ARG A 264 -6.24 4.66 -13.77
C ARG A 264 -5.66 3.37 -14.34
N SER A 265 -6.50 2.57 -14.96
CA SER A 265 -6.10 1.45 -15.80
C SER A 265 -6.00 1.88 -17.26
N VAL A 266 -5.55 0.98 -18.14
CA VAL A 266 -5.55 1.22 -19.60
C VAL A 266 -6.97 1.50 -20.11
N LYS A 267 -7.99 0.90 -19.51
CA LYS A 267 -9.37 0.95 -20.02
C LYS A 267 -10.26 1.93 -19.27
N HIS A 268 -10.08 2.07 -17.95
CA HIS A 268 -11.00 2.80 -17.06
C HIS A 268 -10.27 3.44 -15.87
N ASP A 269 -10.78 4.58 -15.40
CA ASP A 269 -10.46 5.09 -14.07
C ASP A 269 -11.17 4.22 -13.00
N PHE A 270 -10.60 4.13 -11.79
CA PHE A 270 -11.21 3.38 -10.69
C PHE A 270 -11.01 4.05 -9.33
N TRP A 271 -11.91 3.72 -8.42
CA TRP A 271 -11.81 4.02 -6.99
C TRP A 271 -11.56 2.72 -6.24
N ARG A 272 -10.52 2.70 -5.38
CA ARG A 272 -10.23 1.57 -4.50
C ARG A 272 -10.71 1.85 -3.09
N TYR A 273 -11.31 0.84 -2.48
CA TYR A 273 -11.68 0.83 -1.07
C TYR A 273 -11.09 -0.40 -0.40
N ASP A 274 -10.36 -0.17 0.68
CA ASP A 274 -9.86 -1.19 1.58
C ASP A 274 -10.84 -1.32 2.75
N VAL A 275 -11.43 -2.51 2.92
CA VAL A 275 -12.56 -2.74 3.83
C VAL A 275 -12.19 -3.68 4.97
N ASP A 276 -12.24 -3.13 6.19
CA ASP A 276 -11.81 -3.76 7.43
C ASP A 276 -12.95 -4.48 8.18
N VAL A 277 -13.46 -5.56 7.61
CA VAL A 277 -14.45 -6.47 8.25
C VAL A 277 -13.80 -7.76 8.72
N GLU A 278 -14.57 -8.69 9.30
CA GLU A 278 -14.05 -9.99 9.76
C GLU A 278 -13.31 -10.76 8.65
N GLN A 279 -13.87 -10.77 7.44
CA GLN A 279 -13.19 -11.23 6.23
C GLN A 279 -12.82 -10.03 5.36
N PRO A 280 -11.66 -9.38 5.61
CA PRO A 280 -11.30 -8.15 4.94
C PRO A 280 -11.13 -8.35 3.43
N TYR A 281 -11.39 -7.30 2.65
CA TYR A 281 -11.25 -7.34 1.19
C TYR A 281 -10.88 -5.97 0.63
N THR A 282 -10.30 -5.98 -0.57
CA THR A 282 -10.19 -4.78 -1.40
C THR A 282 -11.31 -4.75 -2.42
N LEU A 283 -11.94 -3.60 -2.62
CA LEU A 283 -12.99 -3.39 -3.61
C LEU A 283 -12.58 -2.34 -4.61
N LEU A 284 -12.74 -2.65 -5.90
CA LEU A 284 -12.55 -1.73 -7.01
C LEU A 284 -13.89 -1.36 -7.63
N LEU A 285 -14.12 -0.05 -7.74
CA LEU A 285 -15.21 0.54 -8.49
C LEU A 285 -14.66 1.12 -9.79
N SER A 286 -15.03 0.55 -10.94
CA SER A 286 -14.68 1.14 -12.25
C SER A 286 -15.66 2.25 -12.60
N LEU A 287 -15.12 3.33 -13.19
CA LEU A 287 -15.86 4.54 -13.52
C LEU A 287 -16.18 4.57 -15.00
N GLY A 288 -17.41 4.97 -15.33
CA GLY A 288 -17.81 5.33 -16.69
C GLY A 288 -17.46 6.77 -17.02
N ASP A 289 -17.54 7.11 -18.30
CA ASP A 289 -17.31 8.49 -18.80
C ASP A 289 -18.34 9.50 -18.28
N ASP A 290 -19.49 9.00 -17.78
CA ASP A 290 -20.61 9.77 -17.25
C ASP A 290 -20.59 9.90 -15.72
N ASP A 291 -19.46 9.61 -15.08
CA ASP A 291 -19.31 9.65 -13.61
C ASP A 291 -20.23 8.67 -12.86
N THR A 292 -20.60 7.56 -13.49
CA THR A 292 -21.34 6.46 -12.86
C THR A 292 -20.48 5.22 -12.67
N ILE A 293 -20.86 4.38 -11.70
CA ILE A 293 -20.21 3.09 -11.49
C ILE A 293 -20.58 2.12 -12.60
N THR A 294 -19.59 1.62 -13.33
CA THR A 294 -19.81 0.65 -14.42
C THR A 294 -19.57 -0.78 -13.98
N ARG A 295 -18.69 -0.99 -12.98
CA ARG A 295 -18.26 -2.31 -12.51
C ARG A 295 -17.85 -2.25 -11.03
N ILE A 296 -18.18 -3.32 -10.30
CA ILE A 296 -17.86 -3.48 -8.87
C ILE A 296 -17.22 -4.86 -8.67
N VAL A 297 -15.99 -4.90 -8.17
CA VAL A 297 -15.24 -6.16 -7.97
C VAL A 297 -14.62 -6.19 -6.58
N ARG A 298 -14.79 -7.30 -5.87
CA ARG A 298 -14.08 -7.59 -4.61
C ARG A 298 -12.94 -8.57 -4.85
N TYR A 299 -11.85 -8.36 -4.14
CA TYR A 299 -10.64 -9.15 -4.20
C TYR A 299 -10.31 -9.69 -2.81
N LEU A 300 -10.09 -11.00 -2.73
CA LEU A 300 -9.68 -11.70 -1.52
C LEU A 300 -8.45 -12.59 -1.80
N PRO A 301 -7.45 -12.60 -0.91
CA PRO A 301 -7.34 -11.73 0.26
C PRO A 301 -7.07 -10.27 -0.17
N PRO A 302 -7.20 -9.30 0.75
CA PRO A 302 -7.09 -7.89 0.41
C PRO A 302 -5.67 -7.52 -0.07
N PHE A 303 -5.55 -6.44 -0.84
CA PHE A 303 -4.29 -6.06 -1.47
C PHE A 303 -3.16 -5.77 -0.46
N TRP A 304 -3.52 -5.27 0.73
CA TRP A 304 -2.56 -4.95 1.80
C TRP A 304 -2.02 -6.17 2.56
N ALA A 305 -2.61 -7.37 2.37
CA ALA A 305 -2.16 -8.60 3.01
C ALA A 305 -0.73 -9.01 2.61
N GLY A 306 -0.19 -8.40 1.56
CA GLY A 306 1.23 -8.47 1.21
C GLY A 306 1.46 -8.95 -0.22
N PRO A 307 2.69 -8.84 -0.71
CA PRO A 307 3.02 -9.22 -2.06
C PRO A 307 3.00 -10.75 -2.29
N GLU A 308 3.09 -11.54 -1.22
CA GLU A 308 3.07 -13.01 -1.29
C GLU A 308 1.73 -13.58 -1.71
N VAL A 309 0.66 -12.79 -1.62
CA VAL A 309 -0.68 -13.17 -2.08
C VAL A 309 -0.73 -13.28 -3.61
N PHE A 310 0.14 -12.59 -4.35
CA PHE A 310 0.02 -12.46 -5.80
C PHE A 310 1.14 -13.18 -6.54
N PRO A 311 0.83 -13.88 -7.64
CA PRO A 311 1.75 -14.79 -8.33
C PRO A 311 2.68 -14.04 -9.30
N SER A 312 2.47 -12.73 -9.47
CA SER A 312 3.22 -11.94 -10.43
C SER A 312 4.67 -11.87 -9.97
N ARG A 313 5.51 -12.63 -10.66
CA ARG A 313 6.98 -12.62 -10.51
C ARG A 313 7.60 -11.37 -11.14
N THR A 314 6.81 -10.61 -11.91
CA THR A 314 7.28 -9.50 -12.72
C THR A 314 7.02 -8.15 -12.08
N HIS A 315 5.90 -7.98 -11.37
CA HIS A 315 5.57 -6.71 -10.71
C HIS A 315 4.86 -6.92 -9.37
N SER A 316 5.10 -6.01 -8.43
CA SER A 316 4.32 -5.88 -7.20
C SER A 316 2.95 -5.29 -7.53
N LEU A 317 1.91 -5.76 -6.83
CA LEU A 317 0.58 -5.14 -6.90
C LEU A 317 0.58 -3.73 -6.30
N LEU A 318 1.31 -3.55 -5.19
CA LEU A 318 1.38 -2.28 -4.48
C LEU A 318 2.74 -1.60 -4.72
N ASP A 319 2.73 -0.28 -4.76
CA ASP A 319 3.94 0.54 -4.66
C ASP A 319 4.29 0.79 -3.17
N SER A 320 5.44 1.39 -2.94
CA SER A 320 5.99 1.71 -1.62
C SER A 320 5.10 2.63 -0.76
N ASP A 321 4.16 3.36 -1.35
CA ASP A 321 3.17 4.19 -0.66
C ASP A 321 1.81 3.49 -0.43
N GLY A 322 1.71 2.22 -0.83
CA GLY A 322 0.50 1.40 -0.72
C GLY A 322 -0.52 1.62 -1.84
N THR A 323 -0.23 2.45 -2.85
CA THR A 323 -1.06 2.59 -4.06
C THR A 323 -0.86 1.40 -5.00
N THR A 324 -1.78 1.20 -5.95
CA THR A 324 -1.73 0.10 -6.90
C THR A 324 -0.77 0.43 -8.05
N VAL A 325 0.15 -0.49 -8.37
CA VAL A 325 1.02 -0.34 -9.54
C VAL A 325 0.19 -0.41 -10.82
N GLY A 326 0.28 0.63 -11.65
CA GLY A 326 -0.57 0.78 -12.84
C GLY A 326 -0.54 -0.43 -13.79
N ALA A 327 0.63 -1.06 -13.96
CA ALA A 327 0.81 -2.25 -14.78
C ALA A 327 -0.04 -3.45 -14.30
N PHE A 328 -0.24 -3.57 -12.98
CA PHE A 328 -0.95 -4.69 -12.38
C PHE A 328 -2.47 -4.61 -12.58
N ILE A 329 -3.03 -3.42 -12.80
CA ILE A 329 -4.47 -3.30 -12.99
C ILE A 329 -4.91 -4.00 -14.28
N SER A 330 -4.07 -3.98 -15.32
CA SER A 330 -4.33 -4.77 -16.53
C SER A 330 -4.32 -6.28 -16.23
N GLU A 331 -3.41 -6.75 -15.37
CA GLU A 331 -3.35 -8.15 -14.92
C GLU A 331 -4.62 -8.57 -14.15
N LEU A 332 -5.21 -7.68 -13.34
CA LEU A 332 -6.51 -7.92 -12.67
C LEU A 332 -7.67 -8.16 -13.65
N GLU A 333 -7.59 -7.59 -14.86
CA GLU A 333 -8.61 -7.74 -15.89
C GLU A 333 -8.42 -9.00 -16.73
N ASP A 334 -7.18 -9.45 -16.92
CA ASP A 334 -6.83 -10.60 -17.74
C ASP A 334 -6.93 -11.94 -16.97
N GLY A 335 -7.36 -11.90 -15.71
CA GLY A 335 -7.65 -13.08 -14.90
C GLY A 335 -6.41 -13.82 -14.37
N THR A 336 -5.28 -13.13 -14.28
CA THR A 336 -4.02 -13.64 -13.69
C THR A 336 -3.92 -13.42 -12.18
N PHE A 337 -4.91 -12.76 -11.58
CA PHE A 337 -5.06 -12.63 -10.14
C PHE A 337 -5.20 -14.02 -9.49
N VAL A 338 -4.25 -14.39 -8.62
CA VAL A 338 -4.33 -15.59 -7.79
C VAL A 338 -4.97 -15.18 -6.47
N GLY A 339 -6.21 -15.60 -6.29
CA GLY A 339 -7.12 -15.14 -5.25
C GLY A 339 -8.56 -15.13 -5.75
N THR A 340 -9.48 -14.88 -4.82
CA THR A 340 -10.91 -14.82 -5.14
C THR A 340 -11.27 -13.44 -5.70
N ARG A 341 -11.85 -13.42 -6.90
CA ARG A 341 -12.33 -12.21 -7.58
C ARG A 341 -13.84 -12.31 -7.75
N ILE A 342 -14.59 -11.56 -6.94
CA ILE A 342 -16.06 -11.63 -6.91
C ILE A 342 -16.64 -10.42 -7.66
N GLU A 343 -17.44 -10.67 -8.69
CA GLU A 343 -18.19 -9.61 -9.38
C GLU A 343 -19.50 -9.32 -8.65
N VAL A 344 -19.51 -8.23 -7.89
CA VAL A 344 -20.63 -7.88 -7.01
C VAL A 344 -21.91 -7.61 -7.81
N ASN A 345 -21.81 -7.07 -9.02
CA ASN A 345 -22.95 -6.85 -9.91
C ASN A 345 -23.65 -8.18 -10.27
N VAL A 346 -22.88 -9.26 -10.47
CA VAL A 346 -23.44 -10.59 -10.77
C VAL A 346 -24.24 -11.11 -9.59
N LEU A 347 -23.73 -10.96 -8.36
CA LEU A 347 -24.48 -11.33 -7.15
C LEU A 347 -25.78 -10.53 -7.02
N GLN A 348 -25.74 -9.23 -7.32
CA GLN A 348 -26.93 -8.38 -7.26
C GLN A 348 -27.99 -8.80 -8.30
N ASP A 349 -27.57 -9.14 -9.52
CA ASP A 349 -28.46 -9.66 -10.56
C ASP A 349 -29.05 -11.02 -10.18
N LEU A 350 -28.27 -11.89 -9.52
CA LEU A 350 -28.74 -13.16 -8.99
C LEU A 350 -29.80 -12.96 -7.89
N ILE A 351 -29.58 -12.00 -6.97
CA ILE A 351 -30.55 -11.65 -5.94
C ILE A 351 -31.84 -11.10 -6.56
N ALA A 352 -31.73 -10.26 -7.60
CA ALA A 352 -32.88 -9.70 -8.31
C ALA A 352 -33.69 -10.76 -9.08
N SER A 353 -33.08 -11.90 -9.43
CA SER A 353 -33.76 -12.99 -10.14
C SER A 353 -34.84 -13.69 -9.32
N GLY A 354 -34.80 -13.59 -7.99
CA GLY A 354 -35.81 -14.18 -7.10
C GLY A 354 -35.80 -15.71 -6.99
N ARG A 355 -34.78 -16.40 -7.53
CA ARG A 355 -34.72 -17.87 -7.56
C ARG A 355 -34.19 -18.48 -6.25
N ASP A 356 -34.85 -19.51 -5.75
CA ASP A 356 -34.39 -20.29 -4.58
C ASP A 356 -33.65 -21.56 -5.05
N PRO A 357 -32.51 -21.96 -4.43
CA PRO A 357 -31.80 -21.36 -3.29
C PRO A 357 -30.77 -20.28 -3.68
N VAL A 358 -30.76 -19.82 -4.93
CA VAL A 358 -29.76 -18.86 -5.45
C VAL A 358 -29.75 -17.54 -4.68
N VAL A 359 -30.93 -16.99 -4.34
CA VAL A 359 -31.06 -15.71 -3.64
C VAL A 359 -30.41 -15.71 -2.25
N PRO A 360 -30.74 -16.64 -1.32
CA PRO A 360 -30.10 -16.65 -0.01
C PRO A 360 -28.59 -16.84 -0.11
N LEU A 361 -28.11 -17.74 -0.98
CA LEU A 361 -26.67 -17.97 -1.18
C LEU A 361 -25.94 -16.75 -1.73
N ALA A 362 -26.51 -16.07 -2.74
CA ALA A 362 -25.92 -14.85 -3.29
C ALA A 362 -25.87 -13.71 -2.26
N ARG A 363 -26.84 -13.63 -1.35
CA ARG A 363 -26.81 -12.68 -0.22
C ARG A 363 -25.70 -13.01 0.77
N GLU A 364 -25.54 -14.28 1.11
CA GLU A 364 -24.47 -14.71 2.02
C GLU A 364 -23.08 -14.34 1.49
N VAL A 365 -22.81 -14.58 0.20
CA VAL A 365 -21.55 -14.14 -0.43
C VAL A 365 -21.43 -12.61 -0.42
N LEU A 366 -22.52 -11.87 -0.68
CA LEU A 366 -22.51 -10.41 -0.65
C LEU A 366 -22.23 -9.86 0.76
N ASP A 367 -22.68 -10.55 1.80
CA ASP A 367 -22.45 -10.22 3.21
C ASP A 367 -21.09 -10.73 3.73
N GLY A 368 -20.26 -11.29 2.85
CA GLY A 368 -18.88 -11.68 3.14
C GLY A 368 -18.69 -13.12 3.59
N LYS A 369 -19.72 -13.97 3.53
CA LYS A 369 -19.60 -15.42 3.75
C LYS A 369 -19.14 -16.11 2.46
N HIS A 370 -17.84 -16.07 2.19
CA HIS A 370 -17.30 -16.58 0.93
C HIS A 370 -17.31 -18.12 0.81
N ASP A 371 -17.53 -18.85 1.90
CA ASP A 371 -17.79 -20.29 1.90
C ASP A 371 -19.10 -20.66 1.17
N ALA A 372 -20.05 -19.71 1.04
CA ALA A 372 -21.26 -19.88 0.24
C ALA A 372 -21.02 -19.85 -1.28
N LEU A 373 -19.80 -19.55 -1.76
CA LEU A 373 -19.47 -19.52 -3.19
C LEU A 373 -19.63 -20.89 -3.88
N VAL A 374 -19.18 -21.97 -3.22
CA VAL A 374 -19.29 -23.33 -3.78
C VAL A 374 -20.76 -23.75 -3.86
N PRO A 375 -21.57 -23.69 -2.78
CA PRO A 375 -23.00 -23.96 -2.87
C PRO A 375 -23.73 -23.08 -3.89
N LEU A 376 -23.35 -21.80 -4.02
CA LEU A 376 -23.96 -20.90 -5.02
C LEU A 376 -23.69 -21.37 -6.45
N ALA A 377 -22.45 -21.76 -6.75
CA ALA A 377 -22.08 -22.29 -8.06
C ALA A 377 -22.85 -23.58 -8.40
N ASP A 378 -23.00 -24.48 -7.42
CA ASP A 378 -23.73 -25.74 -7.62
C ASP A 378 -25.23 -25.49 -7.82
N ALA A 379 -25.84 -24.61 -7.04
CA ALA A 379 -27.24 -24.21 -7.23
C ALA A 379 -27.48 -23.56 -8.61
N LEU A 380 -26.53 -22.79 -9.13
CA LEU A 380 -26.61 -22.23 -10.48
C LEU A 380 -26.48 -23.31 -11.55
N GLN A 381 -25.61 -24.29 -11.35
CA GLN A 381 -25.44 -25.42 -12.26
C GLN A 381 -26.72 -26.28 -12.33
N GLU A 382 -27.34 -26.58 -11.18
CA GLU A 382 -28.60 -27.32 -11.12
C GLU A 382 -29.76 -26.57 -11.78
N ALA A 383 -29.70 -25.23 -11.80
CA ALA A 383 -30.67 -24.38 -12.46
C ALA A 383 -30.37 -24.12 -13.95
N ASP A 384 -29.36 -24.80 -14.52
CA ASP A 384 -28.84 -24.57 -15.88
C ASP A 384 -28.51 -23.08 -16.16
N ASP A 385 -28.08 -22.35 -15.14
CA ASP A 385 -27.71 -20.94 -15.28
C ASP A 385 -26.26 -20.82 -15.80
N PRO A 386 -26.03 -20.14 -16.95
CA PRO A 386 -24.70 -20.04 -17.54
C PRO A 386 -23.68 -19.32 -16.65
N ARG A 387 -24.13 -18.62 -15.60
CA ARG A 387 -23.25 -17.95 -14.63
C ARG A 387 -22.60 -18.93 -13.65
N ALA A 388 -22.98 -20.22 -13.62
CA ALA A 388 -22.34 -21.22 -12.76
C ALA A 388 -20.82 -21.28 -12.99
N GLU A 389 -20.39 -21.35 -14.25
CA GLU A 389 -18.96 -21.37 -14.63
C GLU A 389 -18.24 -20.07 -14.25
N LEU A 390 -18.93 -18.94 -14.36
CA LEU A 390 -18.39 -17.65 -13.91
C LEU A 390 -18.13 -17.64 -12.40
N VAL A 391 -19.10 -18.10 -11.59
CA VAL A 391 -18.97 -18.16 -10.12
C VAL A 391 -17.90 -19.17 -9.71
N ARG A 392 -17.82 -20.34 -10.37
CA ARG A 392 -16.70 -21.29 -10.16
C ARG A 392 -15.36 -20.65 -10.49
N GLY A 393 -15.30 -19.87 -11.57
CA GLY A 393 -14.11 -19.13 -11.97
C GLY A 393 -13.64 -18.08 -10.96
N TRP A 394 -14.48 -17.69 -9.98
CA TRP A 394 -14.06 -16.81 -8.89
C TRP A 394 -13.17 -17.51 -7.87
N LEU A 395 -13.22 -18.85 -7.76
CA LEU A 395 -12.49 -19.65 -6.76
C LEU A 395 -11.06 -20.02 -7.18
N LYS A 396 -10.43 -19.29 -8.11
CA LYS A 396 -9.08 -19.62 -8.59
C LYS A 396 -8.06 -19.51 -7.45
N THR A 397 -7.59 -20.67 -7.01
CA THR A 397 -6.50 -20.90 -6.05
C THR A 397 -5.14 -20.56 -6.59
#